data_AF-A0A4R8LPQ4-F1
#
_entry.id   AF-A0A4R8LPQ4-F1
#
_cell.length_a   1.000
_cell.length_b   1.000
_cell.length_c   1.000
_cell.angle_alpha   90.00
_cell.angle_beta   90.00
_cell.angle_gamma   90.00
#
_symmetry.space_group_name_H-M   'P 1'
#
loop_
_entity.id
_entity.type
_entity.pdbx_description
1 polymer ?
#
loop_
_entity_poly.entity_id
_entity_poly.type
_entity_poly.pdbx_seq_one_letter_code
_entity_poly.pdbx_strand_id
1 'polypeptide(L)'
;MNILDTTLQRSFPTVMVPRNEAVAEMQAAGERLLIAENGVFIEILRPWLSLVRQIAEFNVRTAVPYGRITPSTRLLCETIPADLVGAFARMARDAHPMETGAWIVWSPSTQAFRLAPVGIVTHTGGSLKYQPPALAADEVLVMDCHSHGRHPAHFSLTDNEDDRHDVKMSLVIGNCDRANPSIAVRLCAKGIFEEMERAPATWYQAARVPEAV
;
A
#
# COMPACT_ATOMS: atom_id res chain seq x y z
N MET A 1 35.96 5.57 0.43
CA MET A 1 34.77 4.69 0.38
C MET A 1 34.54 4.29 -1.06
N ASN A 2 34.09 3.07 -1.33
CA ASN A 2 33.78 2.63 -2.69
C ASN A 2 32.67 3.53 -3.28
N ILE A 3 32.69 3.77 -4.60
CA ILE A 3 31.70 4.63 -5.26
C ILE A 3 30.29 4.02 -5.22
N LEU A 4 30.18 2.69 -5.28
CA LEU A 4 28.92 1.97 -5.14
C LEU A 4 28.37 2.11 -3.73
N ASP A 5 29.22 1.96 -2.70
CA ASP A 5 28.82 2.15 -1.30
C ASP A 5 28.36 3.59 -1.05
N THR A 6 29.06 4.57 -1.64
CA THR A 6 28.69 5.98 -1.53
C THR A 6 27.35 6.27 -2.21
N THR A 7 27.11 5.65 -3.36
CA THR A 7 25.84 5.78 -4.09
C THR A 7 24.69 5.15 -3.30
N LEU A 8 24.90 3.95 -2.76
CA LEU A 8 23.94 3.27 -1.90
C LEU A 8 23.59 4.11 -0.67
N GLN A 9 24.58 4.62 0.06
CA GLN A 9 24.36 5.46 1.24
C GLN A 9 23.62 6.76 0.92
N ARG A 10 23.78 7.31 -0.29
CA ARG A 10 23.03 8.49 -0.74
C ARG A 10 21.59 8.16 -1.09
N SER A 11 21.33 7.02 -1.71
CA SER A 11 19.98 6.60 -2.11
C SER A 11 19.16 5.97 -0.98
N PHE A 12 19.84 5.37 0.01
CA PHE A 12 19.23 4.65 1.12
C PHE A 12 20.08 4.86 2.39
N PRO A 13 20.03 6.06 2.99
CA PRO A 13 20.87 6.39 4.12
C PRO A 13 20.45 5.64 5.39
N THR A 14 21.39 5.54 6.33
CA THR A 14 21.12 5.13 7.71
C THR A 14 21.32 6.33 8.62
N VAL A 15 20.32 6.63 9.46
CA VAL A 15 20.31 7.78 10.36
C VAL A 15 20.34 7.29 11.81
N MET A 16 21.29 7.80 12.58
CA MET A 16 21.31 7.66 14.03
C MET A 16 20.25 8.59 14.61
N VAL A 17 19.28 8.04 15.36
CA VAL A 17 18.18 8.86 15.89
C VAL A 17 18.72 9.74 17.01
N PRO A 18 18.56 11.07 16.93
CA PRO A 18 19.02 11.95 17.99
C PRO A 18 18.27 11.68 19.31
N ARG A 19 18.97 11.75 20.43
CA ARG A 19 18.41 11.46 21.76
C ARG A 19 17.62 12.63 22.36
N ASN A 20 18.03 13.86 22.06
CA ASN A 20 17.55 15.07 22.76
C ASN A 20 16.68 15.97 21.86
N GLU A 21 16.37 15.53 20.65
CA GLU A 21 15.54 16.25 19.68
C GLU A 21 14.82 15.25 18.76
N ALA A 22 13.86 15.73 17.97
CA ALA A 22 13.19 14.89 16.98
C ALA A 22 14.13 14.57 15.82
N VAL A 23 13.98 13.37 15.25
CA VAL A 23 14.65 13.05 13.97
C VAL A 23 14.12 13.98 12.87
N ALA A 24 15.02 14.55 12.07
CA ALA A 24 14.63 15.43 10.97
C ALA A 24 13.79 14.68 9.94
N GLU A 25 12.62 15.21 9.58
CA GLU A 25 11.73 14.60 8.57
C GLU A 25 12.42 14.46 7.20
N MET A 26 12.06 13.41 6.46
CA MET A 26 12.50 13.25 5.07
C MET A 26 11.97 14.40 4.20
N GLN A 27 12.86 15.01 3.41
CA GLN A 27 12.52 16.16 2.56
C GLN A 27 12.13 15.77 1.13
N ALA A 28 12.40 14.52 0.74
CA ALA A 28 12.11 14.00 -0.59
C ALA A 28 11.69 12.53 -0.51
N ALA A 29 10.89 12.09 -1.47
CA ALA A 29 10.47 10.70 -1.57
C ALA A 29 11.68 9.77 -1.63
N GLY A 30 11.60 8.67 -0.90
CA GLY A 30 12.70 7.74 -0.72
C GLY A 30 12.53 6.94 0.55
N GLU A 31 13.61 6.29 0.96
CA GLU A 31 13.61 5.39 2.10
C GLU A 31 14.93 5.52 2.85
N ARG A 32 14.89 5.31 4.17
CA ARG A 32 16.09 5.28 5.01
C ARG A 32 15.92 4.33 6.18
N LEU A 33 17.04 3.89 6.74
CA LEU A 33 17.05 3.20 8.03
C LEU A 33 17.20 4.21 9.17
N LEU A 34 16.50 3.97 10.25
CA LEU A 34 16.69 4.66 11.51
C LEU A 34 17.26 3.67 12.54
N ILE A 35 18.38 4.03 13.15
CA ILE A 35 18.93 3.31 14.29
C ILE A 35 18.50 4.06 15.54
N ALA A 36 17.52 3.50 16.23
CA ALA A 36 16.95 4.05 17.46
C ALA A 36 17.46 3.27 18.68
N GLU A 37 17.21 3.79 19.88
CA GLU A 37 17.45 3.05 21.12
C GLU A 37 16.66 1.74 21.17
N ASN A 38 15.43 1.77 20.66
CA ASN A 38 14.48 0.66 20.72
C ASN A 38 14.46 -0.23 19.48
N GLY A 39 15.47 -0.17 18.61
CA GLY A 39 15.63 -1.08 17.48
C GLY A 39 16.02 -0.39 16.17
N VAL A 40 15.88 -1.14 15.08
CA VAL A 40 16.08 -0.65 13.72
C VAL A 40 14.72 -0.47 13.06
N PHE A 41 14.54 0.69 12.43
CA PHE A 41 13.30 1.03 11.74
C PHE A 41 13.58 1.34 10.27
N ILE A 42 12.60 1.07 9.41
CA ILE A 42 12.53 1.63 8.07
C ILE A 42 11.60 2.83 8.10
N GLU A 43 12.06 3.96 7.56
CA GLU A 43 11.24 5.13 7.27
C GLU A 43 11.11 5.27 5.76
N ILE A 44 9.87 5.43 5.31
CA ILE A 44 9.50 5.48 3.90
C ILE A 44 8.67 6.74 3.67
N LEU A 45 9.11 7.54 2.71
CA LEU A 45 8.36 8.68 2.20
C LEU A 45 8.01 8.44 0.73
N ARG A 46 6.72 8.37 0.44
CA ARG A 46 6.14 8.42 -0.91
C ARG A 46 5.36 9.72 -1.05
N PRO A 47 5.07 10.18 -2.29
CA PRO A 47 4.29 11.41 -2.48
C PRO A 47 2.94 11.41 -1.73
N TRP A 48 2.36 10.24 -1.49
CA TRP A 48 1.07 10.07 -0.83
C TRP A 48 1.14 9.46 0.59
N LEU A 49 2.33 9.06 1.09
CA LEU A 49 2.48 8.30 2.33
C LEU A 49 3.79 8.62 3.06
N SER A 50 3.71 8.86 4.37
CA SER A 50 4.83 8.81 5.29
C SER A 50 4.64 7.66 6.28
N LEU A 51 5.63 6.78 6.38
CA LEU A 51 5.54 5.53 7.15
C LEU A 51 6.82 5.28 7.93
N VAL A 52 6.71 4.81 9.17
CA VAL A 52 7.81 4.28 9.99
C VAL A 52 7.42 2.94 10.58
N ARG A 53 8.24 1.90 10.38
CA ARG A 53 8.03 0.56 10.95
C ARG A 53 9.30 -0.02 11.51
N GLN A 54 9.16 -0.76 12.61
CA GLN A 54 10.26 -1.50 13.20
C GLN A 54 10.54 -2.76 12.37
N ILE A 55 11.81 -3.01 12.05
CA ILE A 55 12.23 -4.17 11.25
C ILE A 55 13.23 -5.07 11.98
N ALA A 56 13.82 -4.59 13.07
CA ALA A 56 14.65 -5.42 13.94
C ALA A 56 14.69 -4.90 15.38
N GLU A 57 14.91 -5.82 16.31
CA GLU A 57 15.18 -5.57 17.72
C GLU A 57 16.62 -5.93 18.06
N PHE A 58 17.19 -5.28 19.08
CA PHE A 58 18.47 -5.69 19.64
C PHE A 58 18.27 -6.83 20.62
N ASN A 59 18.99 -7.93 20.41
CA ASN A 59 18.95 -9.11 21.29
C ASN A 59 19.99 -9.06 22.43
N VAL A 60 20.95 -8.14 22.37
CA VAL A 60 21.96 -7.91 23.41
C VAL A 60 21.54 -6.74 24.29
N ARG A 61 21.64 -6.92 25.62
CA ARG A 61 21.37 -5.88 26.62
C ARG A 61 22.51 -4.86 26.70
N THR A 62 22.66 -4.08 25.64
CA THR A 62 23.59 -2.94 25.59
C THR A 62 22.78 -1.65 25.47
N ALA A 63 23.18 -0.62 26.21
CA ALA A 63 22.55 0.69 26.09
C ALA A 63 22.90 1.30 24.72
N VAL A 64 21.90 1.46 23.86
CA VAL A 64 22.05 2.16 22.58
C VAL A 64 21.82 3.66 22.82
N PRO A 65 22.82 4.54 22.60
CA PRO A 65 22.79 5.92 23.06
C PRO A 65 21.96 6.87 22.15
N TYR A 66 21.00 6.34 21.40
CA TYR A 66 20.15 7.09 20.47
C TYR A 66 18.78 7.44 21.11
N GLY A 67 17.94 8.15 20.36
CA GLY A 67 16.55 8.41 20.73
C GLY A 67 15.63 7.25 20.41
N ARG A 68 14.39 7.29 20.92
CA ARG A 68 13.36 6.28 20.66
C ARG A 68 12.50 6.67 19.46
N ILE A 69 12.04 5.69 18.71
CA ILE A 69 11.09 5.85 17.60
C ILE A 69 9.79 5.11 17.90
N THR A 70 8.68 5.74 17.55
CA THR A 70 7.35 5.12 17.55
C THR A 70 6.94 4.86 16.10
N PRO A 71 6.50 3.64 15.75
CA PRO A 71 5.92 3.37 14.44
C PRO A 71 4.78 4.35 14.11
N SER A 72 4.69 4.79 12.86
CA SER A 72 3.70 5.78 12.45
C SER A 72 3.28 5.60 11.00
N THR A 73 2.06 5.99 10.67
CA THR A 73 1.53 6.03 9.31
C THR A 73 0.76 7.32 9.13
N ARG A 74 1.09 8.06 8.08
CA ARG A 74 0.41 9.31 7.71
C ARG A 74 0.19 9.32 6.21
N LEU A 75 -1.08 9.32 5.81
CA LEU A 75 -1.45 9.60 4.42
C LEU A 75 -1.21 11.09 4.14
N LEU A 76 -0.52 11.36 3.04
CA LEU A 76 -0.25 12.70 2.52
C LEU A 76 -1.20 13.06 1.39
N CYS A 77 -1.70 12.04 0.68
CA CYS A 77 -2.95 12.20 -0.05
C CYS A 77 -4.08 12.29 0.98
N GLU A 78 -5.16 12.99 0.64
CA GLU A 78 -6.38 13.00 1.45
C GLU A 78 -6.97 11.58 1.59
N THR A 79 -8.23 11.48 2.00
CA THR A 79 -8.90 10.18 2.10
C THR A 79 -9.09 9.58 0.71
N ILE A 80 -8.76 8.29 0.55
CA ILE A 80 -9.01 7.57 -0.70
C ILE A 80 -10.52 7.56 -0.98
N PRO A 81 -10.97 8.09 -2.13
CA PRO A 81 -12.39 8.29 -2.41
C PRO A 81 -13.17 6.97 -2.49
N ALA A 82 -14.27 6.87 -1.76
CA ALA A 82 -15.10 5.67 -1.69
C ALA A 82 -15.79 5.34 -3.02
N ASP A 83 -16.08 6.35 -3.85
CA ASP A 83 -16.65 6.22 -5.19
C ASP A 83 -15.72 5.47 -6.15
N LEU A 84 -14.39 5.61 -6.01
CA LEU A 84 -13.42 4.83 -6.78
C LEU A 84 -13.43 3.36 -6.37
N VAL A 85 -13.55 3.07 -5.07
CA VAL A 85 -13.74 1.68 -4.58
C VAL A 85 -15.06 1.10 -5.09
N GLY A 86 -16.13 1.90 -5.09
CA GLY A 86 -17.42 1.52 -5.67
C GLY A 86 -17.35 1.30 -7.18
N ALA A 87 -16.58 2.11 -7.91
CA ALA A 87 -16.33 1.93 -9.34
C ALA A 87 -15.57 0.63 -9.62
N PHE A 88 -14.55 0.33 -8.82
CA PHE A 88 -13.86 -0.95 -8.92
C PHE A 88 -14.77 -2.14 -8.59
N ALA A 89 -15.64 -2.02 -7.57
CA ALA A 89 -16.62 -3.06 -7.25
C ALA A 89 -17.60 -3.34 -8.41
N ARG A 90 -17.98 -2.31 -9.18
CA ARG A 90 -18.77 -2.49 -10.41
C ARG A 90 -17.97 -3.24 -11.49
N MET A 91 -16.73 -2.84 -11.75
CA MET A 91 -15.84 -3.57 -12.66
C MET A 91 -15.69 -5.05 -12.28
N ALA A 92 -15.48 -5.33 -10.99
CA ALA A 92 -15.34 -6.69 -10.47
C ALA A 92 -16.60 -7.53 -10.69
N ARG A 93 -17.79 -6.92 -10.57
CA ARG A 93 -19.07 -7.58 -10.83
C ARG A 93 -19.31 -7.82 -12.32
N ASP A 94 -18.95 -6.87 -13.18
CA ASP A 94 -19.09 -7.02 -14.63
C ASP A 94 -18.14 -8.09 -15.18
N ALA A 95 -16.96 -8.26 -14.57
CA ALA A 95 -15.98 -9.28 -14.94
C ALA A 95 -16.28 -10.68 -14.37
N HIS A 96 -17.14 -10.79 -13.34
CA HIS A 96 -17.48 -12.06 -12.72
C HIS A 96 -18.01 -13.06 -13.78
N PRO A 97 -17.54 -14.34 -13.78
CA PRO A 97 -16.82 -15.01 -12.71
C PRO A 97 -15.29 -14.89 -12.73
N MET A 98 -14.72 -14.15 -13.69
CA MET A 98 -13.27 -13.97 -13.78
C MET A 98 -12.78 -12.86 -12.84
N GLU A 99 -11.52 -12.93 -12.45
CA GLU A 99 -10.84 -11.85 -11.76
C GLU A 99 -10.57 -10.66 -12.70
N THR A 100 -10.52 -9.46 -12.13
CA THR A 100 -10.10 -8.24 -12.81
C THR A 100 -9.29 -7.38 -11.85
N GLY A 101 -8.59 -6.38 -12.38
CA GLY A 101 -7.75 -5.50 -11.58
C GLY A 101 -7.83 -4.03 -12.02
N ALA A 102 -7.47 -3.16 -11.10
CA ALA A 102 -7.30 -1.74 -11.35
C ALA A 102 -6.36 -1.14 -10.31
N TRP A 103 -5.70 -0.04 -10.67
CA TRP A 103 -4.97 0.77 -9.71
C TRP A 103 -5.80 2.00 -9.35
N ILE A 104 -5.82 2.38 -8.08
CA ILE A 104 -6.15 3.75 -7.68
C ILE A 104 -4.83 4.52 -7.61
N VAL A 105 -4.74 5.54 -8.45
CA VAL A 105 -3.56 6.38 -8.60
C VAL A 105 -3.85 7.78 -8.12
N TRP A 106 -2.80 8.49 -7.71
CA TRP A 106 -2.89 9.86 -7.21
C TRP A 106 -1.87 10.76 -7.91
N SER A 107 -2.30 11.96 -8.28
CA SER A 107 -1.43 13.01 -8.79
C SER A 107 -1.13 14.02 -7.67
N PRO A 108 0.14 14.23 -7.30
CA PRO A 108 0.52 15.28 -6.36
C PRO A 108 0.24 16.69 -6.90
N SER A 109 0.32 16.88 -8.23
CA SER A 109 0.17 18.21 -8.83
C SER A 109 -1.29 18.65 -8.90
N THR A 110 -2.22 17.73 -9.20
CA THR A 110 -3.65 18.03 -9.28
C THR A 110 -4.40 17.66 -8.00
N GLN A 111 -3.74 16.99 -7.05
CA GLN A 111 -4.33 16.41 -5.84
C GLN A 111 -5.54 15.52 -6.11
N ALA A 112 -5.58 14.87 -7.28
CA ALA A 112 -6.72 14.09 -7.72
C ALA A 112 -6.41 12.60 -7.70
N PHE A 113 -7.43 11.81 -7.41
CA PHE A 113 -7.40 10.36 -7.56
C PHE A 113 -8.07 9.92 -8.85
N ARG A 114 -7.64 8.78 -9.38
CA ARG A 114 -8.27 8.13 -10.53
C ARG A 114 -8.19 6.63 -10.41
N LEU A 115 -9.24 5.94 -10.87
CA LEU A 115 -9.21 4.50 -11.10
C LEU A 115 -8.64 4.21 -12.50
N ALA A 116 -7.62 3.37 -12.57
CA ALA A 116 -6.90 3.01 -13.78
C ALA A 116 -6.97 1.48 -13.98
N PRO A 117 -7.87 0.98 -14.84
CA PRO A 117 -7.96 -0.45 -15.14
C PRO A 117 -6.63 -1.01 -15.66
N VAL A 118 -6.24 -2.18 -15.16
CA VAL A 118 -5.00 -2.84 -15.61
C VAL A 118 -5.17 -3.48 -16.99
N GLY A 119 -4.06 -3.68 -17.69
CA GLY A 119 -4.05 -4.47 -18.92
C GLY A 119 -4.06 -5.98 -18.59
N ILE A 120 -5.22 -6.63 -18.69
CA ILE A 120 -5.32 -8.07 -18.40
C ILE A 120 -4.48 -8.87 -19.41
N VAL A 121 -3.52 -9.66 -18.90
CA VAL A 121 -2.71 -10.59 -19.70
C VAL A 121 -3.37 -11.96 -19.71
N THR A 122 -3.67 -12.48 -18.52
CA THR A 122 -4.45 -13.71 -18.33
C THR A 122 -5.26 -13.59 -17.05
N HIS A 123 -6.47 -14.13 -17.04
CA HIS A 123 -7.27 -14.22 -15.83
C HIS A 123 -8.09 -15.52 -15.78
N THR A 124 -8.36 -15.98 -14.58
CA THR A 124 -9.31 -17.06 -14.26
C THR A 124 -10.22 -16.58 -13.14
N GLY A 125 -11.04 -17.46 -12.54
CA GLY A 125 -11.80 -17.09 -11.34
C GLY A 125 -11.01 -17.05 -10.03
N GLY A 126 -9.71 -17.36 -10.07
CA GLY A 126 -8.82 -17.40 -8.90
C GLY A 126 -7.38 -17.02 -9.20
N SER A 127 -7.13 -16.35 -10.34
CA SER A 127 -5.82 -15.80 -10.67
C SER A 127 -5.93 -14.68 -11.69
N LEU A 128 -5.08 -13.67 -11.53
CA LEU A 128 -4.95 -12.54 -12.42
C LEU A 128 -3.45 -12.30 -12.70
N LYS A 129 -3.10 -12.19 -13.98
CA LYS A 129 -1.83 -11.61 -14.42
C LYS A 129 -2.15 -10.41 -15.27
N TYR A 130 -1.48 -9.30 -14.99
CA TYR A 130 -1.78 -8.04 -15.65
C TYR A 130 -0.51 -7.23 -15.92
N GLN A 131 -0.63 -6.25 -16.80
CA GLN A 131 0.33 -5.18 -16.99
C GLN A 131 -0.18 -3.91 -16.28
N PRO A 132 0.70 -3.19 -15.55
CA PRO A 132 0.37 -1.89 -14.99
C PRO A 132 -0.33 -0.97 -16.01
N PRO A 133 -1.31 -0.17 -15.58
CA PRO A 133 -1.94 0.82 -16.46
C PRO A 133 -0.93 1.91 -16.85
N ALA A 134 -1.20 2.59 -17.95
CA ALA A 134 -0.45 3.80 -18.30
C ALA A 134 -0.74 4.90 -17.27
N LEU A 135 0.33 5.51 -16.75
CA LEU A 135 0.28 6.60 -15.80
C LEU A 135 0.70 7.90 -16.47
N ALA A 136 0.07 9.02 -16.09
CA ALA A 136 0.59 10.34 -16.37
C ALA A 136 1.92 10.55 -15.63
N ALA A 137 2.72 11.54 -16.07
CA ALA A 137 4.08 11.73 -15.60
C ALA A 137 4.23 11.92 -14.08
N ASP A 138 3.19 12.42 -13.42
CA ASP A 138 3.17 12.67 -11.97
C ASP A 138 2.22 11.74 -11.20
N GLU A 139 1.49 10.85 -11.87
CA GLU A 139 0.63 9.87 -11.20
C GLU A 139 1.47 8.80 -10.50
N VAL A 140 1.09 8.47 -9.28
CA VAL A 140 1.71 7.40 -8.49
C VAL A 140 0.67 6.39 -8.01
N LEU A 141 1.08 5.13 -7.93
CA LEU A 141 0.27 4.06 -7.35
C LEU A 141 0.01 4.34 -5.85
N VAL A 142 -1.26 4.37 -5.47
CA VAL A 142 -1.70 4.41 -4.07
C VAL A 142 -2.26 3.05 -3.65
N MET A 143 -3.14 2.48 -4.48
CA MET A 143 -3.78 1.21 -4.17
C MET A 143 -3.83 0.30 -5.39
N ASP A 144 -3.39 -0.94 -5.22
CA ASP A 144 -3.55 -2.00 -6.20
C ASP A 144 -4.78 -2.84 -5.84
N CYS A 145 -5.69 -3.00 -6.78
CA CYS A 145 -6.98 -3.62 -6.55
C CYS A 145 -7.14 -4.85 -7.45
N HIS A 146 -7.55 -5.97 -6.88
CA HIS A 146 -8.01 -7.14 -7.64
C HIS A 146 -9.29 -7.74 -7.07
N SER A 147 -9.96 -8.56 -7.86
CA SER A 147 -11.20 -9.23 -7.45
C SER A 147 -11.04 -10.73 -7.34
N HIS A 148 -11.84 -11.35 -6.48
CA HIS A 148 -11.90 -12.81 -6.26
C HIS A 148 -13.26 -13.39 -6.69
N GLY A 149 -13.76 -13.07 -7.89
CA GLY A 149 -14.97 -13.69 -8.46
C GLY A 149 -16.09 -13.99 -7.43
N ARG A 150 -16.39 -15.28 -7.21
CA ARG A 150 -17.38 -15.79 -6.23
C ARG A 150 -16.83 -16.08 -4.82
N HIS A 151 -15.52 -15.91 -4.63
CA HIS A 151 -14.80 -16.27 -3.42
C HIS A 151 -14.65 -15.07 -2.48
N PRO A 152 -14.52 -15.28 -1.17
CA PRO A 152 -14.31 -14.19 -0.23
C PRO A 152 -12.97 -13.47 -0.46
N ALA A 153 -12.95 -12.17 -0.16
CA ALA A 153 -11.75 -11.35 -0.18
C ALA A 153 -10.78 -11.82 0.89
N HIS A 154 -9.54 -12.10 0.49
CA HIS A 154 -8.41 -12.44 1.35
C HIS A 154 -7.12 -12.25 0.55
N PHE A 155 -5.98 -12.20 1.22
CA PHE A 155 -4.68 -12.22 0.56
C PHE A 155 -4.07 -13.63 0.62
N SER A 156 -3.56 -14.09 -0.51
CA SER A 156 -2.88 -15.38 -0.67
C SER A 156 -1.35 -15.23 -0.54
N LEU A 157 -0.65 -16.37 -0.54
CA LEU A 157 0.81 -16.37 -0.63
C LEU A 157 1.32 -15.78 -1.96
N THR A 158 0.56 -15.89 -3.04
CA THR A 158 0.96 -15.29 -4.32
C THR A 158 0.89 -13.77 -4.22
N ASP A 159 -0.16 -13.24 -3.60
CA ASP A 159 -0.28 -11.80 -3.33
C ASP A 159 0.87 -11.30 -2.44
N ASN A 160 1.30 -12.09 -1.45
CA ASN A 160 2.46 -11.75 -0.62
C ASN A 160 3.74 -11.65 -1.45
N GLU A 161 3.98 -12.59 -2.36
CA GLU A 161 5.16 -12.58 -3.21
C GLU A 161 5.14 -11.41 -4.21
N ASP A 162 3.96 -11.06 -4.75
CA ASP A 162 3.79 -9.92 -5.65
C ASP A 162 3.99 -8.59 -4.91
N ASP A 163 3.51 -8.47 -3.67
CA ASP A 163 3.56 -7.22 -2.89
C ASP A 163 4.85 -7.01 -2.09
N ARG A 164 5.73 -8.02 -1.99
CA ARG A 164 6.89 -8.03 -1.05
C ARG A 164 7.90 -6.89 -1.23
N HIS A 165 7.90 -6.22 -2.37
CA HIS A 165 8.82 -5.10 -2.65
C HIS A 165 8.13 -3.75 -2.77
N ASP A 166 6.80 -3.73 -2.78
CA ASP A 166 6.02 -2.53 -3.03
C ASP A 166 5.74 -1.74 -1.74
N VAL A 167 5.42 -0.46 -1.95
CA VAL A 167 4.86 0.45 -0.95
C VAL A 167 3.54 0.96 -1.48
N LYS A 168 2.45 0.30 -1.11
CA LYS A 168 1.09 0.54 -1.61
C LYS A 168 0.04 0.05 -0.61
N MET A 169 -1.18 0.50 -0.78
CA MET A 169 -2.34 -0.24 -0.27
C MET A 169 -2.67 -1.36 -1.25
N SER A 170 -3.14 -2.50 -0.77
CA SER A 170 -3.74 -3.54 -1.60
C SER A 170 -5.20 -3.75 -1.20
N LEU A 171 -6.07 -3.93 -2.17
CA LEU A 171 -7.52 -4.12 -2.00
C LEU A 171 -7.98 -5.36 -2.76
N VAL A 172 -8.67 -6.25 -2.05
CA VAL A 172 -9.36 -7.39 -2.66
C VAL A 172 -10.87 -7.22 -2.50
N ILE A 173 -11.60 -7.31 -3.61
CA ILE A 173 -13.06 -7.43 -3.59
C ILE A 173 -13.45 -8.85 -3.96
N GLY A 174 -14.10 -9.55 -3.02
CA GLY A 174 -14.59 -10.92 -3.20
C GLY A 174 -16.11 -11.00 -3.11
N ASN A 175 -16.69 -12.15 -3.43
CA ASN A 175 -18.14 -12.37 -3.50
C ASN A 175 -18.82 -11.36 -4.44
N CYS A 176 -18.24 -11.15 -5.63
CA CYS A 176 -18.64 -10.14 -6.60
C CYS A 176 -20.04 -10.40 -7.18
N ASP A 177 -20.53 -11.64 -7.10
CA ASP A 177 -21.89 -12.08 -7.44
C ASP A 177 -22.95 -11.62 -6.41
N ARG A 178 -22.53 -11.10 -5.24
CA ARG A 178 -23.43 -10.72 -4.15
C ARG A 178 -23.70 -9.21 -4.14
N ALA A 179 -24.87 -8.86 -3.59
CA ALA A 179 -25.24 -7.47 -3.34
C ALA A 179 -24.26 -6.79 -2.38
N ASN A 180 -23.77 -7.53 -1.38
CA ASN A 180 -22.76 -7.09 -0.42
C ASN A 180 -21.46 -7.87 -0.67
N PRO A 181 -20.48 -7.30 -1.38
CA PRO A 181 -19.19 -7.95 -1.55
C PRO A 181 -18.40 -7.97 -0.24
N SER A 182 -17.50 -8.94 -0.12
CA SER A 182 -16.46 -8.92 0.91
C SER A 182 -15.29 -8.04 0.47
N ILE A 183 -14.65 -7.37 1.42
CA ILE A 183 -13.54 -6.46 1.17
C ILE A 183 -12.41 -6.78 2.14
N ALA A 184 -11.21 -6.98 1.62
CA ALA A 184 -9.97 -7.09 2.39
C ALA A 184 -9.00 -5.98 1.94
N VAL A 185 -8.31 -5.38 2.91
CA VAL A 185 -7.41 -4.25 2.67
C VAL A 185 -6.15 -4.45 3.49
N ARG A 186 -4.98 -4.16 2.92
CA ARG A 186 -3.73 -4.12 3.67
C ARG A 186 -2.84 -2.97 3.23
N LEU A 187 -1.97 -2.53 4.14
CA LEU A 187 -0.80 -1.74 3.79
C LEU A 187 0.38 -2.68 3.52
N CYS A 188 1.02 -2.51 2.37
CA CYS A 188 2.25 -3.17 1.98
C CYS A 188 3.41 -2.18 2.12
N ALA A 189 4.45 -2.58 2.84
CA ALA A 189 5.65 -1.79 3.04
C ALA A 189 6.89 -2.68 3.03
N LYS A 190 7.31 -3.09 1.83
CA LYS A 190 8.55 -3.86 1.59
C LYS A 190 8.65 -5.14 2.44
N GLY A 191 7.64 -5.99 2.33
CA GLY A 191 7.56 -7.28 3.03
C GLY A 191 6.92 -7.20 4.41
N ILE A 192 6.58 -5.99 4.87
CA ILE A 192 5.67 -5.77 6.00
C ILE A 192 4.26 -5.68 5.44
N PHE A 193 3.37 -6.57 5.88
CA PHE A 193 1.97 -6.62 5.49
C PHE A 193 1.10 -6.38 6.71
N GLU A 194 0.33 -5.29 6.67
CA GLU A 194 -0.58 -4.91 7.75
C GLU A 194 -2.01 -4.96 7.24
N GLU A 195 -2.66 -6.10 7.44
CA GLU A 195 -4.07 -6.27 7.12
C GLU A 195 -4.93 -5.45 8.07
N MET A 196 -5.86 -4.69 7.50
CA MET A 196 -6.83 -3.94 8.27
C MET A 196 -7.93 -4.89 8.75
N GLU A 197 -8.27 -4.83 10.05
CA GLU A 197 -9.38 -5.62 10.61
C GLU A 197 -10.69 -5.38 9.85
N ARG A 198 -10.91 -4.13 9.41
CA ARG A 198 -12.07 -3.76 8.61
C ARG A 198 -11.77 -2.57 7.70
N ALA A 199 -12.27 -2.61 6.47
CA ALA A 199 -12.26 -1.47 5.56
C ALA A 199 -13.19 -0.33 6.06
N PRO A 200 -13.00 0.92 5.62
CA PRO A 200 -13.92 2.01 5.93
C PRO A 200 -15.38 1.69 5.60
N ALA A 201 -16.32 2.07 6.47
CA ALA A 201 -17.74 1.80 6.27
C ALA A 201 -18.29 2.41 4.96
N THR A 202 -17.75 3.55 4.55
CA THR A 202 -18.09 4.23 3.29
C THR A 202 -17.74 3.37 2.06
N TRP A 203 -16.71 2.53 2.14
CA TRP A 203 -16.31 1.65 1.03
C TRP A 203 -17.31 0.51 0.85
N TYR A 204 -17.78 -0.10 1.95
CA TYR A 204 -18.87 -1.08 1.87
C TYR A 204 -20.16 -0.46 1.30
N GLN A 205 -20.48 0.77 1.70
CA GLN A 205 -21.65 1.49 1.17
C GLN A 205 -21.54 1.83 -0.31
N ALA A 206 -20.33 2.10 -0.82
CA ALA A 206 -20.09 2.39 -2.22
C ALA A 206 -20.01 1.12 -3.09
N ALA A 207 -19.56 -0.01 -2.52
CA ALA A 207 -19.38 -1.27 -3.23
C ALA A 207 -20.66 -2.11 -3.37
N ARG A 208 -21.65 -1.89 -2.50
CA ARG A 208 -22.93 -2.62 -2.54
C ARG A 208 -23.76 -2.24 -3.77
N VAL A 209 -24.55 -3.19 -4.25
CA VAL A 209 -25.59 -2.91 -5.26
C VAL A 209 -26.75 -2.17 -4.55
N PRO A 210 -27.24 -1.03 -5.08
CA PRO A 210 -28.46 -0.41 -4.55
C PRO A 210 -29.62 -1.40 -4.65
N GLU A 211 -30.43 -1.52 -3.59
CA GLU A 211 -31.72 -2.21 -3.70
C GLU A 211 -32.56 -1.46 -4.73
N ALA A 212 -33.16 -2.20 -5.67
CA ALA A 212 -34.12 -1.62 -6.60
C ALA A 212 -35.31 -1.08 -5.77
N VAL A 213 -35.55 0.23 -5.88
CA VAL A 213 -36.73 0.90 -5.32
C VAL A 213 -37.96 0.56 -6.14
#